data_AF-M1BGS5-F1
#
_entry.id   AF-M1BGS5-F1
#
_cell.length_a   1.000
_cell.length_b   1.000
_cell.length_c   1.000
_cell.angle_alpha   90.00
_cell.angle_beta   90.00
_cell.angle_gamma   90.00
#
_symmetry.space_group_name_H-M   'P 1'
#
loop_
_entity.id
_entity.type
_entity.pdbx_description
1 polymer ?
#
loop_
_entity_poly.entity_id
_entity_poly.type
_entity_poly.pdbx_seq_one_letter_code
_entity_poly.pdbx_strand_id
1 'polypeptide(L)'
;MINHRKESSLQQTGYICQVFISYGRKSNGELLLSYGFVPKEGTNPSDSVEVSLALKKSDKCYKEKVEALKKHGLSASECFPVQVTGWPLELMAFAYLVVSPPSMSRQFEEMAAAASNKATSKKDIKYPEIEEDALQFILDSCESSISKYSKFLQASGEMDLDVTNPKQLNRRLFLKQLAVDLCTSERRILYRSQYILRRRLRDIRSGELKALNLFDGLKNLFK
;
A
#
# COMPACT_ATOMS: atom_id res chain seq x y z
N MET A 1 -14.25 -5.28 33.99
CA MET A 1 -15.14 -6.02 33.06
C MET A 1 -16.38 -5.18 32.85
N ILE A 2 -16.49 -4.47 31.72
CA ILE A 2 -17.71 -3.75 31.35
C ILE A 2 -18.01 -4.14 29.89
N ASN A 3 -19.09 -4.89 29.72
CA ASN A 3 -19.61 -5.34 28.43
C ASN A 3 -20.10 -4.13 27.63
N HIS A 4 -19.43 -3.80 26.53
CA HIS A 4 -20.00 -2.92 25.51
C HIS A 4 -21.02 -3.70 24.69
N ARG A 5 -22.29 -3.51 25.07
CA ARG A 5 -23.49 -3.91 24.33
C ARG A 5 -23.44 -3.27 22.94
N LYS A 6 -23.32 -4.08 21.88
CA LYS A 6 -23.50 -3.62 20.49
C LYS A 6 -24.97 -3.28 20.29
N GLU A 7 -25.28 -2.01 20.12
CA GLU A 7 -26.60 -1.58 19.66
C GLU A 7 -26.78 -1.98 18.21
N SER A 8 -27.78 -2.83 17.98
CA SER A 8 -28.27 -3.19 16.65
C SER A 8 -29.46 -2.26 16.37
N SER A 9 -29.30 -1.28 15.49
CA SER A 9 -30.40 -0.41 15.08
C SER A 9 -31.33 -1.18 14.13
N LEU A 10 -32.44 -1.68 14.67
CA LEU A 10 -33.54 -2.25 13.90
C LEU A 10 -34.46 -1.11 13.46
N GLN A 11 -34.42 -0.74 12.18
CA GLN A 11 -35.52 0.01 11.58
C GLN A 11 -36.60 -0.98 11.16
N GLN A 12 -37.76 -0.90 11.83
CA GLN A 12 -38.93 -1.71 11.53
C GLN A 12 -39.82 -0.94 10.55
N THR A 13 -39.81 -1.36 9.29
CA THR A 13 -40.86 -1.04 8.30
C THR A 13 -41.41 -2.35 7.76
N GLY A 14 -42.72 -2.42 7.53
CA GLY A 14 -43.49 -3.64 7.21
C GLY A 14 -43.22 -4.26 5.83
N TYR A 15 -41.96 -4.48 5.47
CA TYR A 15 -41.49 -5.12 4.25
C TYR A 15 -40.45 -6.17 4.63
N ILE A 16 -40.33 -7.25 3.86
CA ILE A 16 -39.26 -8.25 4.07
C ILE A 16 -37.92 -7.54 3.86
N CYS A 17 -37.29 -7.12 4.96
CA CYS A 17 -36.00 -6.46 4.93
C CYS A 17 -34.90 -7.51 4.76
N GLN A 18 -34.03 -7.30 3.78
CA GLN A 18 -32.79 -8.05 3.69
C GLN A 18 -31.89 -7.66 4.87
N VAL A 19 -31.57 -8.63 5.72
CA VAL A 19 -30.64 -8.45 6.84
C VAL A 19 -29.23 -8.70 6.34
N PHE A 20 -28.38 -7.68 6.41
CA PHE A 20 -26.97 -7.76 6.04
C PHE A 20 -26.08 -7.92 7.28
N ILE A 21 -24.99 -8.69 7.12
CA ILE A 21 -23.93 -8.83 8.13
C ILE A 21 -22.60 -8.33 7.55
N SER A 22 -21.69 -7.90 8.43
CA SER A 22 -20.34 -7.51 8.03
C SER A 22 -19.44 -8.74 7.88
N TYR A 23 -18.70 -8.80 6.78
CA TYR A 23 -17.70 -9.85 6.49
C TYR A 23 -16.34 -9.63 7.17
N GLY A 24 -16.22 -8.58 8.00
CA GLY A 24 -14.98 -8.19 8.66
C GLY A 24 -14.11 -7.24 7.83
N ARG A 25 -12.85 -7.07 8.25
CA ARG A 25 -11.86 -6.22 7.59
C ARG A 25 -11.18 -7.01 6.47
N LYS A 26 -11.72 -6.93 5.26
CA LYS A 26 -11.24 -7.65 4.08
C LYS A 26 -11.06 -6.67 2.92
N SER A 27 -10.01 -6.86 2.14
CA SER A 27 -9.84 -6.12 0.88
C SER A 27 -10.87 -6.58 -0.15
N ASN A 28 -11.08 -5.80 -1.22
CA ASN A 28 -11.95 -6.24 -2.31
C ASN A 28 -11.41 -7.51 -2.98
N GLY A 29 -10.09 -7.67 -3.06
CA GLY A 29 -9.46 -8.91 -3.56
C GLY A 29 -9.79 -10.12 -2.70
N GLU A 30 -9.74 -9.98 -1.37
CA GLU A 30 -10.16 -11.05 -0.46
C GLU A 30 -11.65 -11.37 -0.57
N LEU A 31 -12.50 -10.34 -0.72
CA LEU A 31 -13.94 -10.53 -0.87
C LEU A 31 -14.29 -11.24 -2.17
N LEU A 32 -13.60 -10.91 -3.26
CA LEU A 32 -13.76 -11.59 -4.54
C LEU A 32 -13.35 -13.06 -4.44
N LEU A 33 -12.19 -13.33 -3.85
CA LEU A 33 -11.66 -14.71 -3.73
C LEU A 33 -12.51 -15.58 -2.79
N SER A 34 -13.02 -15.01 -1.70
CA SER A 34 -13.72 -15.77 -0.65
C SER A 34 -15.23 -15.86 -0.89
N TYR A 35 -15.83 -14.83 -1.48
CA TYR A 35 -17.29 -14.68 -1.57
C TYR A 35 -17.80 -14.39 -2.99
N GLY A 36 -16.91 -14.16 -3.96
CA GLY A 36 -17.29 -14.02 -5.37
C GLY A 36 -17.92 -12.68 -5.76
N PHE A 37 -17.70 -11.62 -4.99
CA PHE A 37 -18.19 -10.27 -5.32
C PHE A 37 -17.14 -9.19 -5.05
N VAL A 38 -17.26 -8.07 -5.75
CA VAL A 38 -16.46 -6.86 -5.54
C VAL A 38 -17.41 -5.73 -5.13
N PRO A 39 -17.26 -5.15 -3.93
CA PRO A 39 -18.01 -3.94 -3.56
C PRO A 39 -17.79 -2.81 -4.56
N LYS A 40 -18.81 -1.96 -4.75
CA LYS A 40 -18.68 -0.77 -5.59
C LYS A 40 -17.50 0.09 -5.14
N GLU A 41 -16.86 0.75 -6.09
CA GLU A 41 -15.68 1.56 -5.84
C GLU A 41 -15.91 2.56 -4.69
N GLY A 42 -15.01 2.58 -3.70
CA GLY A 42 -15.09 3.47 -2.54
C GLY A 42 -16.07 3.08 -1.44
N THR A 43 -16.81 1.97 -1.57
CA THR A 43 -17.74 1.51 -0.53
C THR A 43 -17.07 0.65 0.55
N ASN A 44 -15.95 -0.02 0.23
CA ASN A 44 -15.19 -0.81 1.20
C ASN A 44 -14.07 0.05 1.85
N PRO A 45 -14.20 0.43 3.14
CA PRO A 45 -13.16 1.20 3.82
C PRO A 45 -11.90 0.39 4.15
N SER A 46 -11.98 -0.95 4.08
CA SER A 46 -10.85 -1.86 4.29
C SER A 46 -10.21 -2.30 2.97
N ASP A 47 -10.56 -1.68 1.85
CA ASP A 47 -9.96 -2.00 0.55
C ASP A 47 -8.46 -1.70 0.56
N SER A 48 -7.68 -2.62 -0.01
CA SER A 48 -6.23 -2.53 -0.07
C SER A 48 -5.68 -3.22 -1.30
N VAL A 49 -4.53 -2.74 -1.77
CA VAL A 49 -3.77 -3.34 -2.87
C VAL A 49 -2.42 -3.82 -2.34
N GLU A 50 -2.02 -5.03 -2.71
CA GLU A 50 -0.73 -5.59 -2.32
C GLU A 50 0.40 -4.98 -3.18
N VAL A 51 1.29 -4.22 -2.55
CA VAL A 51 2.50 -3.70 -3.19
C VAL A 51 3.68 -4.60 -2.85
N SER A 52 4.25 -5.23 -3.88
CA SER A 52 5.41 -6.10 -3.73
C SER A 52 6.72 -5.30 -3.78
N LEU A 53 7.52 -5.43 -2.73
CA LEU A 53 8.86 -4.86 -2.61
C LEU A 53 9.89 -5.99 -2.53
N ALA A 54 10.98 -5.87 -3.27
CA ALA A 54 12.02 -6.90 -3.33
C ALA A 54 13.42 -6.31 -3.25
N LEU A 55 14.32 -7.04 -2.59
CA LEU A 55 15.75 -6.74 -2.58
C LEU A 55 16.38 -7.00 -3.94
N LYS A 56 17.20 -6.05 -4.41
CA LYS A 56 17.97 -6.22 -5.64
C LYS A 56 19.18 -7.12 -5.36
N LYS A 57 19.34 -8.20 -6.14
CA LYS A 57 20.49 -9.11 -6.07
C LYS A 57 21.83 -8.43 -6.37
N SER A 58 21.81 -7.27 -7.03
CA SER A 58 22.99 -6.46 -7.35
C SER A 58 23.51 -5.63 -6.17
N ASP A 59 22.80 -5.61 -5.04
CA ASP A 59 23.22 -4.86 -3.86
C ASP A 59 24.45 -5.51 -3.20
N LYS A 60 25.45 -4.69 -2.86
CA LYS A 60 26.67 -5.12 -2.15
C LYS A 60 26.34 -5.75 -0.80
N CYS A 61 25.30 -5.25 -0.12
CA CYS A 61 24.86 -5.72 1.20
C CYS A 61 23.72 -6.75 1.14
N TYR A 62 23.45 -7.34 -0.03
CA TYR A 62 22.32 -8.26 -0.21
C TYR A 62 22.30 -9.41 0.81
N LYS A 63 23.45 -10.04 1.08
CA LYS A 63 23.55 -11.18 2.01
C LYS A 63 23.16 -10.79 3.43
N GLU A 64 23.72 -9.70 3.93
CA GLU A 64 23.45 -9.18 5.29
C GLU A 64 21.98 -8.79 5.46
N LYS A 65 21.39 -8.09 4.46
CA LYS A 65 19.97 -7.72 4.47
C LYS A 65 19.05 -8.94 4.48
N VAL A 66 19.37 -9.96 3.68
CA VAL A 66 18.59 -11.22 3.66
C VAL A 66 18.71 -11.99 4.98
N GLU A 67 19.89 -12.00 5.61
CA GLU A 67 20.09 -12.61 6.92
C GLU A 67 19.26 -11.90 8.00
N ALA A 68 19.27 -10.57 8.02
CA ALA A 68 18.44 -9.78 8.93
C ALA A 68 16.94 -10.07 8.74
N LEU A 69 16.45 -10.08 7.49
CA LEU A 69 15.05 -10.39 7.18
C LEU A 69 14.65 -11.80 7.66
N LYS A 70 15.50 -12.80 7.39
CA LYS A 70 15.23 -14.19 7.78
C LYS A 70 15.09 -14.37 9.28
N LYS A 71 15.91 -13.68 10.09
CA LYS A 71 15.79 -13.73 11.56
C LYS A 71 14.43 -13.24 12.05
N HIS A 72 13.85 -12.27 11.36
CA HIS A 72 12.53 -11.73 11.68
C HIS A 72 11.36 -12.42 10.97
N GLY A 73 11.64 -13.51 10.23
CA GLY A 73 10.66 -14.32 9.51
C GLY A 73 10.15 -13.69 8.22
N LEU A 74 10.89 -12.71 7.68
CA LEU A 74 10.62 -12.10 6.38
C LEU A 74 11.51 -12.74 5.30
N SER A 75 11.06 -12.65 4.06
CA SER A 75 11.78 -13.09 2.88
C SER A 75 12.36 -11.90 2.10
N ALA A 76 13.14 -12.19 1.05
CA ALA A 76 13.74 -11.15 0.22
C ALA A 76 12.73 -10.36 -0.64
N SER A 77 11.48 -10.83 -0.70
CA SER A 77 10.39 -10.23 -1.46
C SER A 77 9.11 -10.31 -0.65
N GLU A 78 8.63 -9.17 -0.16
CA GLU A 78 7.45 -9.08 0.69
C GLU A 78 6.35 -8.27 0.00
N CYS A 79 5.11 -8.57 0.37
CA CYS A 79 3.94 -7.83 -0.08
C CYS A 79 3.34 -7.08 1.11
N PHE A 80 2.97 -5.83 0.88
CA PHE A 80 2.39 -4.97 1.91
C PHE A 80 1.07 -4.38 1.42
N PRO A 81 0.02 -4.41 2.26
CA PRO A 81 -1.30 -3.89 1.88
C PRO A 81 -1.31 -2.36 1.97
N VAL A 82 -1.44 -1.69 0.83
CA VAL A 82 -1.59 -0.24 0.74
C VAL A 82 -3.07 0.12 0.65
N GLN A 83 -3.52 1.12 1.40
CA GLN A 83 -4.90 1.58 1.45
C GLN A 83 -5.04 3.02 0.93
N VAL A 84 -6.27 3.46 0.65
CA VAL A 84 -6.57 4.85 0.28
C VAL A 84 -6.11 5.84 1.38
N THR A 85 -6.16 5.39 2.63
CA THR A 85 -5.78 6.15 3.84
C THR A 85 -4.27 6.34 3.96
N GLY A 86 -3.47 5.43 3.39
CA GLY A 86 -2.02 5.45 3.47
C GLY A 86 -1.41 4.07 3.35
N TRP A 87 -0.11 3.98 3.65
CA TRP A 87 0.65 2.74 3.64
C TRP A 87 1.08 2.33 5.06
N PRO A 88 1.30 1.03 5.29
CA PRO A 88 1.77 0.51 6.57
C PRO A 88 3.18 1.00 6.92
N LEU A 89 3.49 1.09 8.21
CA LEU A 89 4.83 1.48 8.69
C LEU A 89 5.86 0.41 8.34
N GLU A 90 5.41 -0.83 8.27
CA GLU A 90 6.16 -2.01 7.90
C GLU A 90 6.71 -1.91 6.47
N LEU A 91 5.91 -1.33 5.56
CA LEU A 91 6.32 -1.05 4.18
C LEU A 91 7.46 -0.03 4.14
N MET A 92 7.38 1.04 4.95
CA MET A 92 8.46 2.03 5.06
C MET A 92 9.73 1.43 5.65
N ALA A 93 9.61 0.64 6.72
CA ALA A 93 10.75 -0.04 7.33
C ALA A 93 11.46 -0.98 6.35
N PHE A 94 10.70 -1.72 5.55
CA PHE A 94 11.26 -2.56 4.50
C PHE A 94 11.94 -1.71 3.41
N ALA A 95 11.33 -0.61 2.98
CA ALA A 95 11.93 0.30 2.00
C ALA A 95 13.24 0.91 2.49
N TYR A 96 13.31 1.32 3.77
CA TYR A 96 14.56 1.78 4.39
C TYR A 96 15.64 0.70 4.32
N LEU A 97 15.32 -0.54 4.69
CA LEU A 97 16.28 -1.65 4.60
C LEU A 97 16.77 -1.86 3.17
N VAL A 98 15.88 -1.80 2.18
CA VAL A 98 16.23 -1.98 0.77
C VAL A 98 17.25 -0.93 0.33
N VAL A 99 17.06 0.33 0.70
CA VAL A 99 17.90 1.44 0.22
C VAL A 99 19.13 1.68 1.09
N SER A 100 19.16 1.15 2.31
CA SER A 100 20.24 1.45 3.26
C SER A 100 21.63 1.12 2.72
N PRO A 101 22.59 2.05 2.81
CA PRO A 101 23.96 1.85 2.37
C PRO A 101 24.74 0.93 3.33
N PRO A 102 25.91 0.40 2.91
CA PRO A 102 26.76 -0.44 3.75
C PRO A 102 27.21 0.22 5.07
N SER A 103 27.27 1.55 5.12
CA SER A 103 27.59 2.32 6.33
C SER A 103 26.56 2.15 7.45
N MET A 104 25.32 1.80 7.12
CA MET A 104 24.21 1.60 8.06
C MET A 104 23.96 0.12 8.40
N SER A 105 24.93 -0.77 8.15
CA SER A 105 24.79 -2.22 8.42
C SER A 105 24.35 -2.57 9.84
N ARG A 106 24.73 -1.76 10.83
CA ARG A 106 24.30 -1.91 12.24
C ARG A 106 22.80 -1.76 12.45
N GLN A 107 22.11 -1.02 11.57
CA GLN A 107 20.68 -0.72 11.65
C GLN A 107 19.82 -1.70 10.85
N PHE A 108 20.41 -2.59 10.05
CA PHE A 108 19.66 -3.55 9.22
C PHE A 108 18.76 -4.46 10.06
N GLU A 109 19.24 -4.90 11.22
CA GLU A 109 18.46 -5.73 12.14
C GLU A 109 17.25 -4.95 12.69
N GLU A 110 17.43 -3.69 13.06
CA GLU A 110 16.35 -2.83 13.58
C GLU A 110 15.29 -2.54 12.50
N MET A 111 15.72 -2.25 11.27
CA MET A 111 14.82 -2.04 10.12
C MET A 111 14.05 -3.31 9.76
N ALA A 112 14.72 -4.47 9.76
CA ALA A 112 14.07 -5.76 9.52
C ALA A 112 13.09 -6.13 10.64
N ALA A 113 13.41 -5.80 11.90
CA ALA A 113 12.52 -5.97 13.03
C ALA A 113 11.27 -5.09 12.90
N ALA A 114 11.42 -3.83 12.49
CA ALA A 114 10.32 -2.89 12.28
C ALA A 114 9.45 -3.24 11.06
N ALA A 115 10.03 -3.86 10.02
CA ALA A 115 9.28 -4.40 8.89
C ALA A 115 8.46 -5.64 9.27
N SER A 116 8.86 -6.35 10.34
CA SER A 116 8.12 -7.49 10.86
C SER A 116 7.03 -7.00 11.81
N ASN A 117 5.77 -7.37 11.52
CA ASN A 117 4.60 -7.12 12.38
C ASN A 117 4.72 -7.71 13.82
N LYS A 118 5.84 -8.37 14.16
CA LYS A 118 6.13 -9.00 15.46
C LYS A 118 6.69 -8.05 16.52
N ALA A 119 7.17 -6.86 16.15
CA ALA A 119 7.73 -5.93 17.11
C ALA A 119 6.62 -5.30 17.99
N THR A 120 6.73 -5.45 19.31
CA THR A 120 5.80 -4.89 20.31
C THR A 120 5.89 -3.36 20.44
N SER A 121 6.94 -2.74 19.90
CA SER A 121 7.07 -1.29 19.85
C SER A 121 6.83 -0.78 18.42
N LYS A 122 5.66 -0.20 18.18
CA LYS A 122 5.37 0.64 17.01
C LYS A 122 6.18 1.94 17.11
N LYS A 123 7.50 1.86 16.96
CA LYS A 123 8.35 3.05 16.84
C LYS A 123 8.30 3.49 15.39
N ASP A 124 7.92 4.75 15.18
CA ASP A 124 8.07 5.44 13.90
C ASP A 124 9.56 5.71 13.70
N ILE A 125 10.27 4.73 13.13
CA ILE A 125 11.71 4.84 12.87
C ILE A 125 11.88 5.64 11.59
N LYS A 126 12.51 6.80 11.71
CA LYS A 126 12.80 7.69 10.58
C LYS A 126 14.29 7.80 10.36
N TYR A 127 14.69 7.66 9.11
CA TYR A 127 16.05 7.84 8.65
C TYR A 127 16.07 8.94 7.60
N PRO A 128 16.23 10.22 8.00
CA PRO A 128 16.15 11.35 7.07
C PRO A 128 17.12 11.23 5.88
N GLU A 129 18.31 10.68 6.11
CA GLU A 129 19.37 10.52 5.09
C GLU A 129 18.98 9.62 3.92
N ILE A 130 18.09 8.64 4.15
CA ILE A 130 17.63 7.67 3.13
C ILE A 130 16.13 7.79 2.87
N GLU A 131 15.47 8.81 3.43
CA GLU A 131 14.03 9.00 3.33
C GLU A 131 13.59 9.32 1.91
N GLU A 132 14.34 10.17 1.21
CA GLU A 132 14.06 10.47 -0.20
C GLU A 132 14.13 9.19 -1.05
N ASP A 133 15.22 8.45 -0.95
CA ASP A 133 15.44 7.28 -1.79
C ASP A 133 14.47 6.14 -1.47
N ALA A 134 14.09 5.96 -0.19
CA ALA A 134 13.07 5.00 0.22
C ALA A 134 11.69 5.35 -0.36
N LEU A 135 11.30 6.63 -0.30
CA LEU A 135 10.04 7.10 -0.90
C LEU A 135 10.06 6.95 -2.43
N GLN A 136 11.19 7.22 -3.07
CA GLN A 136 11.37 7.02 -4.51
C GLN A 136 11.25 5.53 -4.88
N PHE A 137 11.85 4.63 -4.09
CA PHE A 137 11.75 3.18 -4.30
C PHE A 137 10.31 2.66 -4.23
N ILE A 138 9.53 3.15 -3.26
CA ILE A 138 8.10 2.82 -3.14
C ILE A 138 7.31 3.39 -4.32
N LEU A 139 7.62 4.62 -4.74
CA LEU A 139 6.99 5.28 -5.88
C LEU A 139 7.20 4.46 -7.17
N ASP A 140 8.42 4.03 -7.45
CA ASP A 140 8.75 3.22 -8.62
C ASP A 140 7.96 1.89 -8.63
N SER A 141 7.82 1.27 -7.45
CA SER A 141 7.04 0.04 -7.26
C SER A 141 5.54 0.25 -7.51
N CYS A 142 5.00 1.39 -7.05
CA CYS A 142 3.63 1.80 -7.35
C CYS A 142 3.42 2.05 -8.84
N GLU A 143 4.34 2.74 -9.51
CA GLU A 143 4.26 3.06 -10.95
C GLU A 143 4.33 1.81 -11.83
N SER A 144 5.19 0.86 -11.47
CA SER A 144 5.24 -0.46 -12.10
C SER A 144 3.91 -1.20 -11.95
N SER A 145 3.31 -1.15 -10.76
CA SER A 145 2.00 -1.78 -10.50
C SER A 145 0.88 -1.09 -11.29
N ILE A 146 0.79 0.24 -11.27
CA ILE A 146 -0.17 1.04 -12.05
C ILE A 146 -0.09 0.69 -13.54
N SER A 147 1.13 0.54 -14.07
CA SER A 147 1.34 0.18 -15.47
C SER A 147 0.75 -1.19 -15.81
N LYS A 148 0.86 -2.19 -14.91
CA LYS A 148 0.25 -3.52 -15.09
C LYS A 148 -1.27 -3.44 -15.12
N TYR A 149 -1.88 -2.75 -14.15
CA TYR A 149 -3.33 -2.54 -14.12
C TYR A 149 -3.84 -1.77 -15.33
N SER A 150 -3.13 -0.74 -15.76
CA SER A 150 -3.54 0.08 -16.90
C SER A 150 -3.51 -0.73 -18.20
N LYS A 151 -2.50 -1.58 -18.40
CA LYS A 151 -2.45 -2.51 -19.54
C LYS A 151 -3.62 -3.50 -19.51
N PHE A 152 -3.94 -4.06 -18.35
CA PHE A 152 -5.07 -4.98 -18.20
C PHE A 152 -6.40 -4.30 -18.53
N LEU A 153 -6.63 -3.09 -18.03
CA LEU A 153 -7.86 -2.34 -18.26
C LEU A 153 -8.01 -1.91 -19.72
N GLN A 154 -6.92 -1.46 -20.37
CA GLN A 154 -6.91 -1.17 -21.81
C GLN A 154 -7.23 -2.41 -22.66
N ALA A 155 -6.65 -3.56 -22.32
CA ALA A 155 -6.92 -4.82 -23.02
C ALA A 155 -8.33 -5.36 -22.76
N SER A 156 -8.93 -5.01 -21.62
CA SER A 156 -10.26 -5.50 -21.23
C SER A 156 -11.40 -4.77 -21.95
N GLY A 157 -11.16 -3.53 -22.43
CA GLY A 157 -12.17 -2.67 -23.05
C GLY A 157 -13.18 -2.11 -22.05
N GLU A 158 -14.03 -1.17 -22.48
CA GLU A 158 -15.20 -0.76 -21.70
C GLU A 158 -16.21 -1.90 -21.69
N MET A 159 -16.52 -2.39 -20.50
CA MET A 159 -17.60 -3.32 -20.25
C MET A 159 -18.50 -2.67 -19.22
N ASP A 160 -19.73 -2.35 -19.61
CA ASP A 160 -20.75 -1.80 -18.74
C ASP A 160 -21.86 -2.84 -18.60
N LEU A 161 -21.55 -3.91 -17.87
CA LEU A 161 -22.53 -4.95 -17.55
C LEU A 161 -23.08 -4.68 -16.16
N ASP A 162 -24.41 -4.56 -16.07
CA ASP A 162 -25.09 -4.51 -14.78
C ASP A 162 -25.00 -5.88 -14.08
N VAL A 163 -24.01 -5.98 -13.19
CA VAL A 163 -23.71 -7.14 -12.34
C VAL A 163 -24.91 -7.52 -11.44
N THR A 164 -25.90 -6.63 -11.26
CA THR A 164 -27.06 -6.85 -10.39
C THR A 164 -28.21 -7.60 -11.04
N ASN A 165 -28.19 -7.83 -12.36
CA ASN A 165 -29.26 -8.54 -13.09
C ASN A 165 -28.84 -9.95 -13.56
N PRO A 166 -29.13 -11.02 -12.79
CA PRO A 166 -28.64 -12.37 -13.05
C PRO A 166 -29.26 -13.04 -14.30
N LYS A 167 -30.29 -12.46 -14.92
CA LYS A 167 -31.03 -13.09 -16.03
C LYS A 167 -30.34 -12.99 -17.41
N GLN A 168 -29.27 -12.20 -17.54
CA GLN A 168 -28.57 -11.96 -18.81
C GLN A 168 -27.06 -12.25 -18.79
N LEU A 169 -26.52 -12.73 -17.66
CA LEU A 169 -25.07 -12.80 -17.47
C LEU A 169 -24.47 -14.11 -17.95
N ASN A 170 -23.75 -14.05 -19.07
CA ASN A 170 -22.73 -15.03 -19.38
C ASN A 170 -21.69 -15.03 -18.24
N ARG A 171 -21.54 -16.15 -17.52
CA ARG A 171 -20.62 -16.29 -16.38
C ARG A 171 -19.21 -15.78 -16.68
N ARG A 172 -18.73 -15.95 -17.92
CA ARG A 172 -17.41 -15.45 -18.34
C ARG A 172 -17.37 -13.93 -18.36
N LEU A 173 -18.42 -13.28 -18.86
CA LEU A 173 -18.52 -11.82 -18.88
C LEU A 173 -18.68 -11.24 -17.47
N PHE A 174 -19.46 -11.90 -16.61
CA PHE A 174 -19.60 -11.53 -15.20
C PHE A 174 -18.24 -11.53 -14.47
N LEU A 175 -17.48 -12.62 -14.57
CA LEU A 175 -16.16 -12.72 -13.93
C LEU A 175 -15.18 -11.70 -14.50
N LYS A 176 -15.26 -11.41 -15.80
CA LYS A 176 -14.44 -10.37 -16.43
C LYS A 176 -14.81 -8.98 -15.89
N GLN A 177 -16.09 -8.70 -15.66
CA GLN A 177 -16.55 -7.46 -15.04
C GLN A 177 -16.00 -7.31 -13.62
N LEU A 178 -16.14 -8.34 -12.78
CA LEU A 178 -15.58 -8.32 -11.42
C LEU A 178 -14.06 -8.08 -11.40
N ALA A 179 -13.33 -8.65 -12.37
CA ALA A 179 -11.90 -8.39 -12.50
C ALA A 179 -11.61 -6.92 -12.88
N VAL A 180 -12.42 -6.33 -13.77
CA VAL A 180 -12.33 -4.91 -14.13
C VAL A 180 -12.64 -4.01 -12.94
N ASP A 181 -13.70 -4.31 -12.18
CA ASP A 181 -14.10 -3.55 -11.01
C ASP A 181 -13.01 -3.57 -9.93
N LEU A 182 -12.43 -4.76 -9.66
CA LEU A 182 -11.32 -4.91 -8.72
C LEU A 182 -10.08 -4.14 -9.19
N CYS A 183 -9.69 -4.31 -10.44
CA CYS A 183 -8.53 -3.60 -11.01
C CYS A 183 -8.72 -2.07 -10.98
N THR A 184 -9.94 -1.60 -11.14
CA THR A 184 -10.28 -0.17 -11.06
C THR A 184 -10.15 0.34 -9.63
N SER A 185 -10.65 -0.39 -8.64
CA SER A 185 -10.53 -0.01 -7.22
C SER A 185 -9.06 -0.02 -6.75
N GLU A 186 -8.30 -1.05 -7.08
CA GLU A 186 -6.88 -1.18 -6.73
C GLU A 186 -6.04 -0.07 -7.40
N ARG A 187 -6.29 0.22 -8.69
CA ARG A 187 -5.60 1.30 -9.40
C ARG A 187 -5.85 2.67 -8.77
N ARG A 188 -7.06 2.93 -8.26
CA ARG A 188 -7.36 4.17 -7.53
C ARG A 188 -6.52 4.29 -6.25
N ILE A 189 -6.36 3.21 -5.50
CA ILE A 189 -5.50 3.19 -4.30
C ILE A 189 -4.05 3.51 -4.68
N LEU A 190 -3.55 2.92 -5.76
CA LEU A 190 -2.19 3.17 -6.24
C LEU A 190 -2.00 4.62 -6.70
N TYR A 191 -2.94 5.21 -7.46
CA TYR A 191 -2.85 6.62 -7.86
C TYR A 191 -2.87 7.56 -6.65
N ARG A 192 -3.70 7.26 -5.64
CA ARG A 192 -3.72 8.03 -4.40
C ARG A 192 -2.36 7.99 -3.70
N SER A 193 -1.77 6.80 -3.61
CA SER A 193 -0.45 6.58 -3.01
C SER A 193 0.65 7.31 -3.78
N GLN A 194 0.65 7.19 -5.12
CA GLN A 194 1.55 7.90 -6.02
C GLN A 194 1.49 9.42 -5.80
N TYR A 195 0.28 9.99 -5.70
CA TYR A 195 0.10 11.41 -5.45
C TYR A 195 0.72 11.85 -4.12
N ILE A 196 0.49 11.09 -3.04
CA ILE A 196 1.03 11.40 -1.71
C ILE A 196 2.57 11.30 -1.73
N LEU A 197 3.12 10.24 -2.32
CA LEU A 197 4.57 10.03 -2.44
C LEU A 197 5.23 11.16 -3.23
N ARG A 198 4.70 11.51 -4.40
CA ARG A 198 5.20 12.64 -5.22
C ARG A 198 5.14 13.96 -4.48
N ARG A 199 4.09 14.19 -3.68
CA ARG A 199 4.00 15.40 -2.85
C ARG A 199 5.10 15.42 -1.79
N ARG A 200 5.29 14.33 -1.04
CA ARG A 200 6.35 14.23 -0.02
C ARG A 200 7.74 14.42 -0.61
N LEU A 201 8.03 13.79 -1.75
CA LEU A 201 9.32 13.96 -2.45
C LEU A 201 9.57 15.41 -2.87
N ARG A 202 8.54 16.12 -3.37
CA ARG A 202 8.67 17.55 -3.67
C ARG A 202 8.94 18.38 -2.41
N ASP A 203 8.26 18.07 -1.30
CA ASP A 203 8.41 18.78 -0.05
C ASP A 203 9.85 18.62 0.48
N ILE A 204 10.41 17.41 0.47
CA ILE A 204 11.80 17.10 0.85
C ILE A 204 12.79 17.89 -0.02
N ARG A 205 12.71 17.73 -1.35
CA ARG A 205 13.59 18.44 -2.30
C ARG A 205 13.50 19.96 -2.16
N SER A 206 12.31 20.50 -1.91
CA SER A 206 12.12 21.94 -1.71
C SER A 206 12.73 22.43 -0.38
N GLY A 207 12.71 21.60 0.66
CA GLY A 207 13.32 21.88 1.95
C GLY A 207 14.84 21.90 1.87
N GLU A 208 15.43 20.93 1.18
CA GLU A 208 16.87 20.87 0.91
C GLU A 208 17.35 22.07 0.10
N LEU A 209 16.63 22.43 -0.96
CA LEU A 209 16.94 23.62 -1.77
C LEU A 209 16.91 24.90 -0.92
N LYS A 210 15.96 25.03 0.01
CA LYS A 210 15.92 26.18 0.94
C LYS A 210 17.09 26.19 1.92
N ALA A 211 17.48 25.03 2.46
CA ALA A 211 18.63 24.92 3.34
C ALA A 211 19.92 25.30 2.62
N LEU A 212 20.15 24.79 1.41
CA LEU A 212 21.31 25.12 0.58
C LEU A 212 21.40 26.63 0.30
N ASN A 213 20.29 27.25 -0.09
CA ASN A 213 20.23 28.70 -0.34
C ASN A 213 20.54 29.54 0.93
N LEU A 214 20.13 29.08 2.11
CA LEU A 214 20.47 29.75 3.39
C LEU A 214 21.96 29.62 3.73
N PHE A 215 22.56 28.46 3.49
CA PHE A 215 23.99 28.24 3.71
C PHE A 215 24.85 29.07 2.75
N ASP A 216 24.47 29.19 1.48
CA ASP A 216 25.14 30.07 0.52
C ASP A 216 24.99 31.56 0.89
N GLY A 217 23.81 31.96 1.38
CA GLY A 217 23.59 33.30 1.92
C GLY A 217 24.49 33.64 3.12
N LEU A 218 24.64 32.70 4.06
CA LEU A 218 25.55 32.84 5.20
C LEU A 218 27.02 32.87 4.78
N LYS A 219 27.43 32.02 3.82
CA LYS A 219 28.80 31.99 3.31
C LYS A 219 29.22 33.31 2.65
N ASN A 220 28.27 34.02 2.05
CA ASN A 220 28.50 35.35 1.47
C ASN A 220 28.56 36.49 2.51
N LEU A 221 28.12 36.25 3.75
CA LEU A 221 28.23 37.21 4.88
C LEU A 221 29.56 37.12 5.63
N PHE A 222 30.31 36.01 5.46
CA PHE A 222 31.62 35.78 6.09
C PHE A 222 32.80 35.90 5.10
N LYS A 223 32.59 36.56 3.96
CA LYS A 223 33.62 37.01 3.02
C LYS A 223 33.63 38.53 2.96
#